data_AF-A0A945FKZ7-F1
#
_entry.id   AF-A0A945FKZ7-F1
#
_cell.length_a   1.000
_cell.length_b   1.000
_cell.length_c   1.000
_cell.angle_alpha   90.00
_cell.angle_beta   90.00
_cell.angle_gamma   90.00
#
_symmetry.space_group_name_H-M   'P 1'
#
loop_
_entity.id
_entity.type
_entity.pdbx_description
1 polymer ?
#
loop_
_entity_poly.entity_id
_entity_poly.type
_entity_poly.pdbx_seq_one_letter_code
_entity_poly.pdbx_strand_id
1 'polypeptide(L)' 'MPKTPKNLVFIFTDQQRFDTLAAYGNHKIKTPNLNRLAEQSAVFEHAYVAQPVCTPSRA' A
#
# COMPACT_ATOMS: atom_id res chain seq x y z
N MET A 1 -29.64 -2.08 -13.42
CA MET A 1 -28.91 -3.23 -12.86
C MET A 1 -28.88 -3.09 -11.34
N PRO A 2 -29.15 -4.15 -10.55
CA PRO A 2 -29.01 -4.05 -9.10
C PRO A 2 -27.55 -3.73 -8.76
N LYS A 3 -27.35 -2.72 -7.90
CA LYS A 3 -26.03 -2.27 -7.48
C LYS A 3 -25.47 -3.30 -6.49
N THR A 4 -24.58 -4.18 -6.96
CA THR A 4 -23.85 -5.08 -6.06
C THR A 4 -23.04 -4.24 -5.07
N PRO A 5 -23.18 -4.48 -3.75
CA PRO A 5 -22.38 -3.78 -2.76
C PRO A 5 -20.89 -4.03 -3.02
N LYS A 6 -20.07 -2.99 -2.85
CA LYS A 6 -18.62 -3.08 -3.01
C LYS A 6 -18.01 -3.59 -1.71
N ASN A 7 -17.09 -4.55 -1.81
CA ASN A 7 -16.30 -5.00 -0.67
C ASN A 7 -15.13 -4.04 -0.45
N LEU A 8 -14.78 -3.79 0.81
CA LEU A 8 -13.59 -3.03 1.21
C LEU A 8 -12.59 -3.98 1.86
N VAL A 9 -11.36 -4.01 1.34
CA VAL A 9 -10.24 -4.76 1.91
C VAL A 9 -9.15 -3.77 2.29
N PHE A 10 -8.80 -3.73 3.58
CA PHE A 10 -7.73 -2.89 4.11
C PHE A 10 -6.52 -3.75 4.48
N ILE A 11 -5.37 -3.47 3.85
CA ILE A 11 -4.11 -4.19 4.09
C ILE A 11 -3.13 -3.22 4.72
N PHE A 12 -2.63 -3.55 5.92
CA PHE A 12 -1.65 -2.75 6.65
C PHE A 12 -0.39 -3.59 6.91
N THR A 13 0.67 -3.30 6.17
CA THR A 13 1.98 -3.97 6.30
C THR A 13 2.72 -3.48 7.54
N ASP A 14 3.44 -4.36 8.25
CA ASP A 14 4.22 -3.96 9.41
C ASP A 14 5.67 -3.62 9.03
N GLN A 15 6.15 -2.47 9.50
CA GLN A 15 7.51 -1.96 9.30
C GLN A 15 8.03 -1.96 7.83
N GLN A 16 7.15 -1.94 6.84
CA GLN A 16 7.54 -1.85 5.43
C GLN A 16 8.09 -0.45 5.12
N ARG A 17 9.32 -0.38 4.59
CA ARG A 17 9.87 0.88 4.06
C ARG A 17 9.16 1.29 2.78
N PHE A 18 9.02 2.60 2.57
CA PHE A 18 8.36 3.16 1.39
C PHE A 18 9.03 2.73 0.07
N ASP A 19 10.36 2.61 0.05
CA ASP A 19 11.18 2.34 -1.13
C ASP A 19 11.32 0.84 -1.47
N THR A 20 10.36 0.01 -1.08
CA THR A 20 10.41 -1.45 -1.27
C THR A 20 9.65 -1.95 -2.51
N LEU A 21 8.89 -1.09 -3.17
CA LEU A 21 8.08 -1.45 -4.35
C LEU A 21 8.63 -0.83 -5.64
N ALA A 22 8.37 -1.47 -6.78
CA ALA A 22 8.78 -0.93 -8.07
C ALA A 22 8.08 0.40 -8.40
N ALA A 23 6.87 0.60 -7.89
CA ALA A 23 6.15 1.88 -7.97
C ALA A 23 6.90 3.05 -7.30
N TYR A 24 7.84 2.74 -6.40
CA TYR A 24 8.72 3.72 -5.75
C TYR A 24 10.20 3.55 -6.19
N GLY A 25 10.44 2.97 -7.37
CA GLY A 25 11.78 2.86 -7.97
C GLY A 25 12.61 1.65 -7.53
N ASN A 26 12.05 0.69 -6.80
CA ASN A 26 12.80 -0.51 -6.37
C ASN A 26 12.84 -1.59 -7.47
N HIS A 27 14.05 -1.94 -7.93
CA HIS A 27 14.29 -3.03 -8.88
C HIS A 27 15.01 -4.25 -8.28
N LYS A 28 15.33 -4.22 -6.98
CA LYS A 28 16.07 -5.29 -6.30
C LYS A 28 15.14 -6.32 -5.66
N ILE A 29 14.02 -5.86 -5.10
CA ILE A 29 13.05 -6.70 -4.39
C ILE A 29 11.95 -7.14 -5.36
N LYS A 30 11.61 -8.43 -5.35
CA LYS A 30 10.56 -8.99 -6.20
C LYS A 30 9.21 -8.93 -5.50
N THR A 31 8.33 -8.03 -5.94
CA THR A 31 6.97 -7.83 -5.39
C THR A 31 5.90 -7.87 -6.50
N PRO A 32 5.81 -8.94 -7.31
CA PRO A 32 5.01 -8.95 -8.55
C PRO A 32 3.52 -8.68 -8.32
N ASN A 33 2.93 -9.16 -7.22
CA ASN A 33 1.52 -8.92 -6.92
C ASN A 33 1.23 -7.47 -6.52
N LEU A 34 2.12 -6.83 -5.76
CA LEU A 34 1.97 -5.42 -5.38
C LEU A 34 2.26 -4.49 -6.55
N ASN A 35 3.20 -4.84 -7.43
CA ASN A 35 3.45 -4.10 -8.66
C ASN A 35 2.22 -4.12 -9.58
N ARG A 36 1.63 -5.30 -9.81
CA ARG A 36 0.39 -5.43 -10.58
C ARG A 36 -0.79 -4.69 -9.93
N LEU A 37 -0.83 -4.61 -8.61
CA LEU A 37 -1.84 -3.81 -7.91
C LEU A 37 -1.61 -2.31 -8.13
N ALA A 38 -0.36 -1.84 -8.06
CA ALA A 38 -0.01 -0.44 -8.28
C ALA A 38 -0.36 0.03 -9.70
N GLU A 39 -0.13 -0.80 -10.73
CA GLU A 39 -0.44 -0.49 -12.15
C GLU A 39 -1.93 -0.19 -12.42
N GLN A 40 -2.84 -0.68 -11.58
CA GLN A 40 -4.29 -0.49 -11.71
C GLN A 40 -4.88 0.40 -10.61
N SER A 41 -4.04 1.09 -9.84
CA SER A 41 -4.42 1.85 -8.65
C SER A 41 -3.94 3.30 -8.71
N ALA A 42 -4.53 4.16 -7.87
CA ALA A 42 -3.89 5.43 -7.52
C ALA A 42 -2.75 5.16 -6.53
N VAL A 43 -1.54 5.62 -6.86
CA VAL A 43 -0.34 5.50 -6.02
C VAL A 43 -0.02 6.88 -5.44
N PHE A 44 0.24 6.94 -4.14
CA PHE A 44 0.55 8.18 -3.44
C PHE A 44 2.06 8.30 -3.24
N GLU A 45 2.68 9.31 -3.83
CA GLU A 45 4.11 9.58 -3.67
C GLU A 45 4.45 10.09 -2.25
N HIS A 46 3.50 10.80 -1.62
CA HIS A 46 3.68 11.46 -0.33
C HIS A 46 2.61 11.01 0.68
N ALA A 47 2.77 9.79 1.21
CA ALA A 47 1.92 9.23 2.26
C ALA A 47 2.73 9.07 3.56
N TYR A 48 2.26 9.68 4.65
CA TYR A 48 2.93 9.70 5.95
C TYR A 48 2.05 9.10 7.05
N VAL A 49 2.68 8.41 8.01
CA VAL A 49 2.03 7.95 9.24
C VAL A 49 1.89 9.09 10.24
N ALA A 50 0.85 9.04 11.08
CA ALA A 50 0.66 10.03 12.13
C ALA A 50 1.74 9.95 13.23
N GLN A 51 2.27 8.74 13.49
CA GLN A 51 3.29 8.46 14.51
C GLN A 51 4.29 7.39 14.02
N PRO A 52 5.59 7.46 14.38
CA PRO A 52 6.61 6.52 13.93
C PRO A 52 6.70 5.23 14.76
N VAL A 53 5.66 4.90 15.55
CA VAL A 53 5.60 3.69 16.39
C VAL A 53 4.26 2.98 16.22
N CYS A 54 4.26 1.64 16.30
CA CYS A 54 3.17 0.80 15.79
C CYS A 54 1.80 1.11 16.40
N THR A 55 1.67 1.08 17.73
CA THR A 55 0.38 1.26 18.41
C THR A 55 -0.29 2.59 18.09
N PRO A 56 0.34 3.76 18.29
CA PRO A 56 -0.30 5.05 17.99
C PRO A 56 -0.37 5.38 16.50
N SER A 57 0.34 4.65 15.62
CA SER A 57 0.15 4.74 14.17
C SER A 57 -1.14 4.05 13.69
N ARG A 58 -1.63 3.08 14.48
CA ARG A 58 -2.78 2.20 14.15
C ARG A 58 -4.03 2.45 15.02
N ALA A 59 -3.94 3.34 16.00
CA ALA A 59 -5.00 3.65 16.96
C ALA A 59 -6.11 4.53 16.36
#